data_AF-A0A6V7JZ12-F1
#
_entry.id   AF-A0A6V7JZ12-F1
#
_cell.length_a   1.000
_cell.length_b   1.000
_cell.length_c   1.000
_cell.angle_alpha   90.00
_cell.angle_beta   90.00
_cell.angle_gamma   90.00
#
_symmetry.space_group_name_H-M   'P 1'
#
loop_
_entity.id
_entity.type
_entity.pdbx_description
1 polymer ?
#
loop_
_entity_poly.entity_id
_entity_poly.type
_entity_poly.pdbx_seq_one_letter_code
_entity_poly.pdbx_strand_id
1 'polypeptide(L)'
;EIIDRHAEIRNDVVEPVNYNDENMNDNHHDAYVTWQSKLFDRIKYSDEALSALPNRSWAIHSCDVPVKKIIVSEVVMHNVYDNCLEPFYNKQIVIDEKLNFEVFLLKCRTVLKDRNPFISSMEDFEALMDHLQSLRLCSGGPYYQQYNNVSPECAFRDPTDKWRHNLCTFEVIDADTCESCLSLEDILKKQALRSRPAVKSKNTNNNNNNVGRVLRKQPHS
;
A
#
# COMPACT_ATOMS: atom_id res chain seq x y z
N GLU A 1 -43.84 -37.89 0.08
CA GLU A 1 -44.91 -37.10 0.71
C GLU A 1 -44.79 -35.69 0.13
N ILE A 2 -45.50 -35.30 -0.95
CA ILE A 2 -46.93 -34.94 -1.06
C ILE A 2 -47.34 -34.09 0.14
N ILE A 3 -47.61 -32.78 0.02
CA ILE A 3 -48.83 -32.23 -0.60
C ILE A 3 -48.60 -30.84 -1.25
N ASP A 4 -49.15 -30.72 -2.46
CA ASP A 4 -49.49 -29.52 -3.23
C ASP A 4 -50.35 -28.49 -2.49
N ARG A 5 -50.19 -27.21 -2.85
CA ARG A 5 -51.32 -26.29 -2.94
C ARG A 5 -51.07 -25.22 -3.99
N HIS A 6 -51.48 -25.53 -5.22
CA HIS A 6 -51.88 -24.54 -6.22
C HIS A 6 -53.26 -23.96 -5.85
N ALA A 7 -53.41 -22.64 -5.98
CA ALA A 7 -54.70 -21.98 -6.12
C ALA A 7 -54.53 -20.68 -6.94
N GLU A 8 -54.79 -20.81 -8.24
CA GLU A 8 -55.61 -19.94 -9.11
C GLU A 8 -55.58 -18.41 -8.96
N ILE A 9 -54.82 -17.81 -9.88
CA ILE A 9 -55.12 -16.69 -10.80
C ILE A 9 -56.47 -15.96 -10.59
N ARG A 10 -56.39 -14.65 -10.30
CA ARG A 10 -57.28 -13.64 -10.87
C ARG A 10 -56.45 -12.63 -11.67
N ASN A 11 -56.69 -12.61 -12.98
CA ASN A 11 -56.26 -11.59 -13.90
C ASN A 11 -57.17 -10.37 -13.73
N ASP A 12 -56.65 -9.28 -13.16
CA ASP A 12 -57.15 -7.95 -13.47
C ASP A 12 -56.04 -7.23 -14.24
N VAL A 13 -56.24 -7.15 -15.55
CA VAL A 13 -55.46 -6.35 -16.48
C VAL A 13 -55.74 -4.89 -16.13
N VAL A 14 -54.80 -4.24 -15.46
CA VAL A 14 -54.72 -2.78 -15.43
C VAL A 14 -53.69 -2.39 -16.49
N GLU A 15 -54.17 -1.79 -17.56
CA GLU A 15 -53.32 -1.20 -18.61
C GLU A 15 -52.26 -0.30 -17.96
N PRO A 16 -50.97 -0.42 -18.34
CA PRO A 16 -49.99 0.55 -17.90
C PRO A 16 -50.36 1.88 -18.56
N VAL A 17 -50.88 2.81 -17.73
CA VAL A 17 -51.00 4.21 -18.11
C VAL A 17 -49.59 4.69 -18.41
N ASN A 18 -49.33 4.88 -19.70
CA ASN A 18 -48.09 5.43 -20.22
C ASN A 18 -48.04 6.92 -19.81
N TYR A 19 -47.59 7.18 -18.59
CA TYR A 19 -47.14 8.51 -18.20
C TYR A 19 -45.79 8.74 -18.85
N ASN A 20 -45.81 9.43 -19.99
CA ASN A 20 -44.63 10.11 -20.53
C ASN A 20 -44.20 11.15 -19.49
N ASP A 21 -43.28 10.76 -18.60
CA ASP A 21 -42.65 11.63 -17.61
C ASP A 21 -41.19 11.87 -18.03
N GLU A 22 -41.01 12.39 -19.25
CA GLU A 22 -39.68 12.63 -19.85
C GLU A 22 -39.11 14.03 -19.53
N ASN A 23 -39.52 14.71 -18.45
CA ASN A 23 -39.06 16.11 -18.27
C ASN A 23 -38.80 16.59 -16.83
N MET A 24 -38.65 15.69 -15.86
CA MET A 24 -38.21 16.04 -14.49
C MET A 24 -36.80 15.56 -14.11
N ASN A 25 -36.13 14.79 -14.97
CA ASN A 25 -34.85 14.16 -14.65
C ASN A 25 -33.64 15.10 -14.84
N ASP A 26 -33.72 16.03 -15.81
CA ASP A 26 -32.59 16.89 -16.18
C ASP A 26 -32.21 17.90 -15.09
N ASN A 27 -33.21 18.50 -14.42
CA ASN A 27 -32.95 19.46 -13.33
C ASN A 27 -32.25 18.83 -12.11
N HIS A 28 -32.54 17.56 -11.81
CA HIS A 28 -31.91 16.87 -10.68
C HIS A 28 -30.47 16.48 -11.00
N HIS A 29 -30.20 16.11 -12.25
CA HIS A 29 -28.85 15.81 -12.71
C HIS A 29 -27.96 17.06 -12.68
N ASP A 30 -28.45 18.18 -13.20
CA ASP A 30 -27.69 19.44 -13.24
C ASP A 30 -27.39 19.99 -11.83
N ALA A 31 -28.35 19.89 -10.92
CA ALA A 31 -28.15 20.27 -9.52
C ALA A 31 -27.07 19.41 -8.84
N TYR A 32 -27.07 18.10 -9.10
CA TYR A 32 -26.08 17.17 -8.54
C TYR A 32 -24.68 17.44 -9.09
N VAL A 33 -24.52 17.59 -10.40
CA VAL A 33 -23.24 17.91 -11.05
C VAL A 33 -22.70 19.25 -10.54
N THR A 34 -23.57 20.25 -10.41
CA THR A 34 -23.21 21.56 -9.86
C THR A 34 -22.74 21.47 -8.41
N TRP A 35 -23.40 20.66 -7.59
CA TRP A 35 -23.00 20.43 -6.21
C TRP A 35 -21.64 19.72 -6.11
N GLN A 36 -21.41 18.67 -6.91
CA GLN A 36 -20.11 17.96 -6.93
C GLN A 36 -18.96 18.90 -7.29
N SER A 37 -19.14 19.70 -8.36
CA SER A 37 -18.12 20.68 -8.78
C SER A 37 -17.81 21.69 -7.68
N LYS A 38 -18.84 22.21 -6.99
CA LYS A 38 -18.65 23.18 -5.90
C LYS A 38 -17.90 22.57 -4.71
N LEU A 39 -18.22 21.34 -4.33
CA LEU A 39 -17.53 20.66 -3.22
C LEU A 39 -16.08 20.32 -3.61
N PHE A 40 -15.85 19.85 -4.83
CA PHE A 40 -14.50 19.61 -5.35
C PHE A 40 -13.64 20.88 -5.31
N ASP A 41 -14.16 21.99 -5.81
CA ASP A 41 -13.46 23.28 -5.78
C ASP A 41 -13.25 23.79 -4.34
N ARG A 42 -14.22 23.55 -3.45
CA ARG A 42 -14.09 23.88 -2.02
C ARG A 42 -12.96 23.09 -1.36
N ILE A 43 -12.86 21.79 -1.58
CA ILE A 43 -11.75 20.96 -1.08
C ILE A 43 -10.41 21.46 -1.67
N LYS A 44 -10.40 21.86 -2.95
CA LYS A 44 -9.18 22.27 -3.65
C LYS A 44 -8.63 23.62 -3.18
N TYR A 45 -9.50 24.60 -2.89
CA TYR A 45 -9.10 26.01 -2.79
C TYR A 45 -9.48 26.71 -1.49
N SER A 46 -10.30 26.11 -0.61
CA SER A 46 -10.76 26.79 0.59
C SER A 46 -9.75 26.74 1.75
N ASP A 47 -9.74 27.79 2.57
CA ASP A 47 -9.01 27.81 3.85
C ASP A 47 -9.55 26.78 4.85
N GLU A 48 -10.82 26.41 4.73
CA GLU A 48 -11.46 25.35 5.51
C GLU A 48 -10.79 24.00 5.23
N ALA A 49 -10.61 23.64 3.95
CA ALA A 49 -9.91 22.41 3.57
C ALA A 49 -8.46 22.39 4.05
N LEU A 50 -7.77 23.55 4.02
CA LEU A 50 -6.43 23.68 4.58
C LEU A 50 -6.41 23.54 6.11
N SER A 51 -7.45 24.03 6.79
CA SER A 51 -7.60 23.94 8.25
C SER A 51 -7.94 22.52 8.72
N ALA A 52 -8.58 21.72 7.86
CA ALA A 52 -8.84 20.30 8.06
C ALA A 52 -7.58 19.42 7.94
N LEU A 53 -6.45 19.96 7.48
CA LEU A 53 -5.21 19.20 7.41
C LEU A 53 -4.65 18.97 8.82
N PRO A 54 -4.27 17.73 9.17
CA PRO A 54 -3.88 17.40 10.54
C PRO A 54 -2.69 18.19 11.09
N ASN A 55 -1.68 18.45 10.25
CA ASN A 55 -0.50 19.23 10.59
C ASN A 55 0.29 19.63 9.33
N ARG A 56 1.46 20.29 9.51
CA ARG A 56 2.29 20.83 8.42
C ARG A 56 2.99 19.80 7.53
N SER A 57 2.98 18.51 7.88
CA SER A 57 3.43 17.44 6.98
C SER A 57 2.42 17.16 5.86
N TRP A 58 1.19 17.62 5.99
CA TRP A 58 0.14 17.41 5.01
C TRP A 58 0.06 18.58 4.02
N ALA A 59 -0.25 18.26 2.77
CA ALA A 59 -0.47 19.24 1.72
C ALA A 59 -1.58 18.79 0.76
N ILE A 60 -2.26 19.77 0.16
CA ILE A 60 -3.20 19.59 -0.93
C ILE A 60 -2.50 20.00 -2.22
N HIS A 61 -2.40 19.06 -3.15
CA HIS A 61 -1.94 19.27 -4.50
C HIS A 61 -3.12 19.09 -5.44
N SER A 62 -3.02 19.68 -6.63
CA SER A 62 -4.01 19.45 -7.66
C SER A 62 -3.37 19.30 -9.02
N CYS A 63 -4.03 18.50 -9.86
CA CYS A 63 -3.68 18.33 -11.25
C CYS A 63 -4.93 18.65 -12.06
N ASP A 64 -4.80 19.48 -13.10
CA ASP A 64 -5.94 19.90 -13.92
C ASP A 64 -6.05 19.12 -15.24
N VAL A 65 -5.00 18.39 -15.65
CA VAL A 65 -4.91 17.74 -16.97
C VAL A 65 -4.24 16.36 -16.83
N PRO A 66 -4.73 15.30 -17.50
CA PRO A 66 -5.91 15.23 -18.38
C PRO A 66 -7.25 15.07 -17.65
N VAL A 67 -7.22 14.77 -16.36
CA VAL A 67 -8.41 14.60 -15.50
C VAL A 67 -8.14 15.34 -14.21
N LYS A 68 -9.09 16.18 -13.75
CA LYS A 68 -8.83 16.91 -12.52
C LYS A 68 -8.79 15.96 -11.34
N LYS A 69 -7.76 16.12 -10.51
CA LYS A 69 -7.60 15.35 -9.28
C LYS A 69 -7.08 16.24 -8.17
N ILE A 70 -7.57 15.99 -6.98
CA ILE A 70 -6.99 16.53 -5.75
C ILE A 70 -6.16 15.41 -5.13
N ILE A 71 -4.94 15.73 -4.73
CA ILE A 71 -4.06 14.81 -4.03
C ILE A 71 -3.79 15.42 -2.67
N VAL A 72 -4.25 14.75 -1.61
CA VAL A 72 -3.94 15.16 -0.23
C VAL A 72 -2.93 14.18 0.31
N SER A 73 -1.76 14.65 0.76
CA SER A 73 -0.67 13.74 1.12
C SER A 73 0.13 14.19 2.33
N GLU A 74 0.50 13.22 3.16
CA GLU A 74 1.47 13.34 4.25
C GLU A 74 2.88 13.11 3.69
N VAL A 75 3.74 14.11 3.81
CA VAL A 75 5.14 14.07 3.39
C VAL A 75 6.05 13.93 4.61
N VAL A 76 6.92 12.93 4.58
CA VAL A 76 8.01 12.75 5.53
C VAL A 76 9.34 12.78 4.80
N MET A 77 10.40 13.25 5.44
CA MET A 77 11.75 13.20 4.86
C MET A 77 12.37 11.84 5.16
N HIS A 78 12.68 11.08 4.11
CA HIS A 78 13.34 9.78 4.23
C HIS A 78 14.84 9.94 3.97
N ASN A 79 15.67 9.34 4.83
CA ASN A 79 17.12 9.31 4.62
C ASN A 79 17.47 8.26 3.57
N VAL A 80 18.10 8.70 2.49
CA VAL A 80 18.57 7.87 1.41
C VAL A 80 20.10 7.98 1.37
N TYR A 81 20.78 6.83 1.53
CA TYR A 81 22.25 6.71 1.46
C TYR A 81 23.03 7.63 2.42
N ASP A 82 22.58 7.73 3.67
CA ASP A 82 23.24 8.40 4.82
C ASP A 82 23.52 9.91 4.67
N ASN A 83 23.27 10.53 3.52
CA ASN A 83 23.57 11.96 3.27
C ASN A 83 22.53 12.68 2.39
N CYS A 84 21.45 12.02 1.97
CA CYS A 84 20.39 12.64 1.18
C CYS A 84 19.05 12.50 1.89
N LEU A 85 18.26 13.57 1.92
CA LEU A 85 16.88 13.52 2.38
C LEU A 85 15.96 13.67 1.18
N GLU A 86 15.11 12.68 0.95
CA GLU A 86 14.12 12.71 -0.13
C GLU A 86 12.70 12.78 0.45
N PRO A 87 11.79 13.57 -0.15
CA PRO A 87 10.39 13.56 0.20
C PRO A 87 9.79 12.17 -0.04
N PHE A 88 9.09 11.65 0.97
CA PHE A 88 8.42 10.37 0.92
C PHE A 88 6.96 10.54 1.35
N TYR A 89 6.05 10.07 0.50
CA TYR A 89 4.61 10.14 0.75
C TYR A 89 4.17 8.93 1.58
N ASN A 90 3.90 9.18 2.86
CA ASN A 90 3.57 8.15 3.82
C ASN A 90 2.11 7.70 3.70
N LYS A 91 1.21 8.70 3.61
CA LYS A 91 -0.23 8.56 3.40
C LYS A 91 -0.64 9.49 2.27
N GLN A 92 -1.52 9.04 1.40
CA GLN A 92 -2.03 9.86 0.31
C GLN A 92 -3.49 9.50 0.02
N ILE A 93 -4.27 10.51 -0.33
CA ILE A 93 -5.63 10.42 -0.83
C ILE A 93 -5.62 11.02 -2.24
N VAL A 94 -6.25 10.33 -3.17
CA VAL A 94 -6.50 10.84 -4.52
C VAL A 94 -8.00 10.95 -4.71
N ILE A 95 -8.50 12.17 -4.87
CA ILE A 95 -9.92 12.50 -5.02
C ILE A 95 -10.17 12.90 -6.47
N ASP A 96 -11.18 12.31 -7.11
CA ASP A 96 -11.61 12.65 -8.47
C ASP A 96 -12.71 13.72 -8.51
N GLU A 97 -13.06 14.24 -9.69
CA GLU A 97 -14.12 15.25 -9.86
C GLU A 97 -15.52 14.75 -9.45
N LYS A 98 -15.69 13.43 -9.35
CA LYS A 98 -16.92 12.80 -8.85
C LYS A 98 -16.87 12.57 -7.35
N LEU A 99 -15.85 13.09 -6.65
CA LEU A 99 -15.63 12.97 -5.21
C LEU A 99 -15.43 11.53 -4.73
N ASN A 100 -15.13 10.60 -5.62
CA ASN A 100 -14.61 9.30 -5.21
C ASN A 100 -13.17 9.47 -4.79
N PHE A 101 -12.73 8.66 -3.83
CA PHE A 101 -11.34 8.70 -3.39
C PHE A 101 -10.68 7.33 -3.33
N GLU A 102 -9.36 7.35 -3.56
CA GLU A 102 -8.46 6.22 -3.34
C GLU A 102 -7.44 6.59 -2.27
N VAL A 103 -7.15 5.65 -1.37
CA VAL A 103 -6.12 5.83 -0.34
C VAL A 103 -4.89 5.02 -0.70
N PHE A 104 -3.72 5.62 -0.49
CA PHE A 104 -2.43 4.98 -0.63
C PHE A 104 -1.66 5.09 0.67
N LEU A 105 -1.21 3.95 1.20
CA LEU A 105 -0.32 3.87 2.36
C LEU A 105 1.02 3.33 1.86
N LEU A 106 2.11 4.06 2.09
CA LEU A 106 3.45 3.71 1.60
C LEU A 106 3.49 3.39 0.09
N LYS A 107 2.83 4.24 -0.72
CA LYS A 107 2.66 4.09 -2.18
C LYS A 107 1.87 2.84 -2.62
N CYS A 108 1.26 2.09 -1.71
CA CYS A 108 0.41 0.95 -2.01
C CYS A 108 -1.06 1.34 -1.89
N ARG A 109 -1.88 1.01 -2.88
CA ARG A 109 -3.32 1.26 -2.84
C ARG A 109 -3.96 0.43 -1.72
N THR A 110 -4.72 1.09 -0.85
CA THR A 110 -5.38 0.49 0.30
C THR A 110 -6.88 0.76 0.25
N VAL A 111 -7.67 -0.23 0.64
CA VAL A 111 -9.12 -0.09 0.84
C VAL A 111 -9.36 0.12 2.32
N LEU A 112 -9.90 1.27 2.70
CA LEU A 112 -10.33 1.52 4.07
C LEU A 112 -11.57 0.67 4.37
N LYS A 113 -11.51 -0.13 5.43
CA LYS A 113 -12.67 -0.90 5.89
C LYS A 113 -13.72 0.05 6.45
N ASP A 114 -14.99 -0.27 6.23
CA ASP A 114 -16.14 0.42 6.84
C ASP A 114 -16.26 1.92 6.51
N ARG A 115 -15.60 2.38 5.44
CA ARG A 115 -15.70 3.76 4.93
C ARG A 115 -16.26 3.77 3.52
N ASN A 116 -17.20 4.68 3.28
CA ASN A 116 -17.70 4.96 1.94
C ASN A 116 -16.56 5.61 1.11
N PRO A 117 -16.20 5.09 -0.09
CA PRO A 117 -15.15 5.66 -0.94
C PRO A 117 -15.60 6.95 -1.67
N PHE A 118 -16.45 7.75 -1.04
CA PHE A 118 -17.08 8.94 -1.60
C PHE A 118 -17.20 10.03 -0.54
N ILE A 119 -16.91 11.28 -0.92
CA ILE A 119 -17.01 12.45 -0.04
C ILE A 119 -18.31 13.20 -0.37
N SER A 120 -19.24 13.27 0.59
CA SER A 120 -20.54 13.94 0.40
C SER A 120 -20.65 15.31 1.07
N SER A 121 -19.63 15.72 1.82
CA SER A 121 -19.59 17.04 2.46
C SER A 121 -18.18 17.41 2.91
N MET A 122 -18.00 18.62 3.47
CA MET A 122 -16.73 18.99 4.09
C MET A 122 -16.48 18.23 5.39
N GLU A 123 -17.53 17.92 6.14
CA GLU A 123 -17.46 17.11 7.35
C GLU A 123 -16.99 15.68 7.04
N ASP A 124 -17.41 15.10 5.90
CA ASP A 124 -16.88 13.82 5.42
C ASP A 124 -15.38 13.89 5.10
N PHE A 125 -14.95 15.00 4.48
CA PHE A 125 -13.54 15.24 4.18
C PHE A 125 -12.72 15.37 5.47
N GLU A 126 -13.16 16.18 6.43
CA GLU A 126 -12.53 16.33 7.75
C GLU A 126 -12.45 14.97 8.48
N ALA A 127 -13.55 14.23 8.53
CA ALA A 127 -13.59 12.93 9.18
C ALA A 127 -12.67 11.89 8.49
N LEU A 128 -12.46 12.01 7.18
CA LEU A 128 -11.47 11.21 6.44
C LEU A 128 -10.04 11.61 6.82
N MET A 129 -9.74 12.91 6.91
CA MET A 129 -8.43 13.42 7.31
C MET A 129 -8.06 12.99 8.74
N ASP A 130 -9.00 13.11 9.68
CA ASP A 130 -8.83 12.67 11.07
C ASP A 130 -8.57 11.17 11.16
N HIS A 131 -9.35 10.38 10.42
CA HIS A 131 -9.16 8.94 10.37
C HIS A 131 -7.76 8.59 9.87
N LEU A 132 -7.34 9.15 8.74
CA LEU A 132 -6.02 8.88 8.17
C LEU A 132 -4.90 9.35 9.10
N GLN A 133 -5.05 10.47 9.79
CA GLN A 133 -4.08 10.90 10.80
C GLN A 133 -3.95 9.87 11.92
N SER A 134 -5.07 9.30 12.38
CA SER A 134 -5.10 8.32 13.46
C SER A 134 -4.46 6.98 13.10
N LEU A 135 -4.36 6.64 11.81
CA LEU A 135 -3.74 5.39 11.37
C LEU A 135 -2.26 5.35 11.74
N ARG A 136 -1.86 4.31 12.49
CA ARG A 136 -0.45 3.96 12.67
C ARG A 136 -0.05 2.97 11.59
N LEU A 137 1.09 3.22 10.95
CA LEU A 137 1.57 2.36 9.87
C LEU A 137 2.59 1.34 10.37
N CYS A 138 2.46 0.11 9.88
CA CYS A 138 3.40 -0.98 10.10
C CYS A 138 4.77 -0.59 9.55
N SER A 139 5.76 -0.57 10.44
CA SER A 139 7.14 -0.20 10.16
C SER A 139 7.89 -1.17 9.26
N GLY A 140 7.26 -2.29 8.87
CA GLY A 140 7.84 -3.34 8.04
C GLY A 140 8.65 -4.36 8.83
N GLY A 141 9.18 -5.34 8.12
CA GLY A 141 10.14 -6.31 8.63
C GLY A 141 11.59 -5.78 8.59
N PRO A 142 12.57 -6.69 8.53
CA PRO A 142 13.99 -6.34 8.48
C PRO A 142 14.38 -5.53 7.24
N TYR A 143 15.51 -4.82 7.30
CA TYR A 143 16.04 -4.10 6.15
C TYR A 143 16.39 -5.05 5.00
N TYR A 144 16.06 -4.65 3.78
CA TYR A 144 16.32 -5.44 2.58
C TYR A 144 17.80 -5.84 2.47
N GLN A 145 18.71 -4.90 2.78
CA GLN A 145 20.16 -5.08 2.70
C GLN A 145 20.69 -6.26 3.53
N GLN A 146 20.02 -6.62 4.64
CA GLN A 146 20.43 -7.73 5.50
C GLN A 146 20.23 -9.09 4.84
N TYR A 147 19.28 -9.21 3.92
CA TYR A 147 18.90 -10.46 3.24
C TYR A 147 18.75 -10.27 1.74
N ASN A 148 19.60 -9.44 1.13
CA ASN A 148 19.53 -9.05 -0.28
C ASN A 148 19.76 -10.22 -1.27
N ASN A 149 20.26 -11.35 -0.78
CA ASN A 149 20.54 -12.57 -1.53
C ASN A 149 19.40 -13.60 -1.42
N VAL A 150 18.29 -13.24 -0.79
CA VAL A 150 17.11 -14.08 -0.61
C VAL A 150 15.95 -13.51 -1.42
N SER A 151 15.08 -14.39 -1.94
CA SER A 151 13.89 -14.01 -2.70
C SER A 151 12.69 -14.77 -2.16
N PRO A 152 12.11 -14.34 -1.03
CA PRO A 152 10.93 -14.99 -0.46
C PRO A 152 9.71 -14.75 -1.34
N GLU A 153 8.88 -15.77 -1.55
CA GLU A 153 7.61 -15.61 -2.27
C GLU A 153 6.55 -14.87 -1.44
N CYS A 154 6.68 -14.88 -0.11
CA CYS A 154 5.71 -14.29 0.82
C CYS A 154 5.95 -12.81 1.14
N ALA A 155 7.00 -12.19 0.60
CA ALA A 155 7.37 -10.82 0.91
C ALA A 155 7.97 -10.08 -0.28
N PHE A 156 7.93 -8.76 -0.22
CA PHE A 156 8.51 -7.86 -1.20
C PHE A 156 9.35 -6.78 -0.52
N ARG A 157 10.26 -6.17 -1.28
CA ARG A 157 10.98 -4.97 -0.86
C ARG A 157 10.05 -3.76 -1.02
N ASP A 158 9.74 -3.11 0.08
CA ASP A 158 8.90 -1.92 0.07
C ASP A 158 9.69 -0.64 -0.25
N PRO A 159 9.00 0.49 -0.53
CA PRO A 159 9.65 1.76 -0.84
C PRO A 159 10.54 2.36 0.26
N THR A 160 10.49 1.82 1.49
CA THR A 160 11.33 2.23 2.64
C THR A 160 12.56 1.34 2.83
N ASP A 161 12.90 0.54 1.81
CA ASP A 161 14.02 -0.40 1.82
C ASP A 161 13.90 -1.51 2.88
N LYS A 162 12.67 -1.88 3.25
CA LYS A 162 12.39 -2.97 4.19
C LYS A 162 11.64 -4.11 3.52
N TRP A 163 11.80 -5.31 4.05
CA TRP A 163 10.97 -6.44 3.69
C TRP A 163 9.57 -6.27 4.27
N ARG A 164 8.55 -6.44 3.43
CA ARG A 164 7.14 -6.38 3.84
C ARG A 164 6.42 -7.64 3.40
N HIS A 165 5.63 -8.22 4.30
CA HIS A 165 4.87 -9.43 4.02
C HIS A 165 3.71 -9.11 3.08
N ASN A 166 3.38 -10.00 2.14
CA ASN A 166 2.27 -9.81 1.19
C ASN A 166 0.89 -9.71 1.88
N LEU A 167 0.79 -10.17 3.13
CA LEU A 167 -0.42 -10.09 3.98
C LEU A 167 -0.43 -8.85 4.89
N CYS A 168 0.56 -7.96 4.79
CA CYS A 168 0.59 -6.75 5.59
C CYS A 168 -0.58 -5.83 5.20
N THR A 169 -1.42 -5.50 6.17
CA THR A 169 -2.52 -4.53 6.01
C THR A 169 -2.06 -3.08 6.06
N PHE A 170 -0.76 -2.83 6.18
CA PHE A 170 -0.12 -1.53 6.42
C PHE A 170 -0.51 -0.83 7.72
N GLU A 171 -1.68 -1.10 8.29
CA GLU A 171 -2.17 -0.50 9.53
C GLU A 171 -1.88 -1.39 10.75
N VAL A 172 -1.61 -0.74 11.89
CA VAL A 172 -1.38 -1.36 13.20
C VAL A 172 -2.11 -0.54 14.27
N ILE A 173 -2.54 -1.19 15.36
CA ILE A 173 -3.29 -0.53 16.45
C ILE A 173 -2.33 -0.24 17.61
N ASP A 174 -1.77 -1.30 18.21
CA ASP A 174 -0.99 -1.23 19.45
C ASP A 174 0.46 -1.72 19.30
N ALA A 175 0.98 -1.75 18.08
CA ALA A 175 2.33 -2.20 17.77
C ALA A 175 2.97 -1.34 16.69
N ASP A 176 4.29 -1.43 16.54
CA ASP A 176 5.00 -0.77 15.44
C ASP A 176 5.05 -1.64 14.18
N THR A 177 4.91 -2.96 14.31
CA THR A 177 4.97 -3.92 13.21
C THR A 177 3.89 -4.98 13.38
N CYS A 178 3.21 -5.33 12.28
CA CYS A 178 2.21 -6.41 12.31
C CYS A 178 2.86 -7.79 12.44
N GLU A 179 2.10 -8.77 12.94
CA GLU A 179 2.57 -10.15 13.18
C GLU A 179 3.21 -10.79 11.95
N SER A 180 2.61 -10.61 10.76
CA SER A 180 3.15 -11.17 9.52
C SER A 180 4.54 -10.60 9.19
N CYS A 181 4.73 -9.28 9.34
CA CYS A 181 6.03 -8.64 9.09
C CYS A 181 7.05 -8.96 10.18
N LEU A 182 6.62 -9.13 11.43
CA LEU A 182 7.50 -9.58 12.54
C LEU A 182 8.07 -10.99 12.26
N SER A 183 7.26 -11.89 11.70
CA SER A 183 7.69 -13.26 11.40
C SER A 183 8.75 -13.36 10.28
N LEU A 184 8.94 -12.29 9.48
CA LEU A 184 9.85 -12.32 8.34
C LEU A 184 11.31 -12.52 8.74
N GLU A 185 11.73 -12.01 9.90
CA GLU A 185 13.12 -12.17 10.37
C GLU A 185 13.52 -13.65 10.42
N ASP A 186 12.69 -14.50 11.01
CA ASP A 186 12.97 -15.93 11.11
C ASP A 186 12.87 -16.66 9.77
N ILE A 187 11.92 -16.26 8.92
CA ILE A 187 11.72 -16.81 7.58
C ILE A 187 12.95 -16.52 6.71
N LEU A 188 13.38 -15.26 6.68
CA LEU A 188 14.52 -14.78 5.90
C LEU A 188 15.83 -15.43 6.37
N LYS A 189 16.06 -15.52 7.70
CA LYS A 189 17.22 -16.24 8.26
C LYS A 189 17.26 -17.69 7.79
N LYS A 190 16.14 -18.42 7.87
CA LYS A 190 16.07 -19.83 7.45
C LYS A 190 16.36 -19.99 5.96
N GLN A 191 15.83 -19.10 5.11
CA GLN A 191 16.10 -19.14 3.66
C GLN A 191 17.55 -18.78 3.34
N ALA A 192 18.10 -17.74 3.98
CA ALA A 192 19.50 -17.33 3.82
C ALA A 192 20.47 -18.48 4.11
N LEU A 193 20.20 -19.27 5.17
CA LEU A 193 21.00 -20.45 5.51
C LEU A 193 20.93 -21.56 4.46
N ARG A 194 19.77 -21.76 3.82
CA ARG A 194 19.59 -22.77 2.75
C ARG A 194 20.25 -22.35 1.44
N SER A 195 20.30 -21.05 1.16
CA SER A 195 20.91 -20.51 -0.07
C SER A 195 22.44 -20.50 -0.05
N ARG A 196 23.09 -20.77 1.10
CA ARG A 196 24.56 -20.86 1.13
C ARG A 196 24.99 -22.15 0.41
N PRO A 197 25.75 -22.07 -0.68
CA PRO A 197 26.27 -23.27 -1.33
C PRO A 197 27.10 -24.03 -0.30
N ALA A 198 26.81 -25.32 -0.12
CA ALA A 198 27.63 -26.19 0.71
C ALA A 198 29.06 -26.10 0.18
N VAL A 199 29.93 -25.43 0.93
CA VAL A 199 31.35 -25.41 0.64
C VAL A 199 31.77 -26.87 0.72
N LYS A 200 31.95 -27.51 -0.45
CA LYS A 200 32.60 -28.81 -0.53
C LYS A 200 33.98 -28.59 0.08
N SER A 201 34.11 -28.97 1.35
CA SER A 201 35.39 -29.23 1.99
C SER A 201 36.09 -30.24 1.09
N LYS A 202 36.91 -29.75 0.16
CA LYS A 202 37.93 -30.56 -0.50
C LYS A 202 38.90 -30.87 0.62
N ASN A 203 38.64 -31.99 1.29
CA ASN A 203 39.57 -32.64 2.19
C ASN A 203 40.78 -33.02 1.32
N THR A 204 41.71 -32.08 1.19
CA THR A 204 42.94 -32.28 0.45
C THR A 204 43.83 -33.07 1.38
N ASN A 205 43.61 -34.38 1.42
CA ASN A 205 44.52 -35.35 2.01
C ASN A 205 45.81 -35.30 1.18
N ASN A 206 46.68 -34.33 1.48
CA ASN A 206 48.05 -34.30 1.01
C ASN A 206 48.84 -35.34 1.80
N ASN A 207 48.66 -36.61 1.44
CA ASN A 207 49.59 -37.68 1.78
C ASN A 207 50.82 -37.54 0.88
N ASN A 208 51.76 -36.67 1.25
CA ASN A 208 53.11 -36.70 0.69
C ASN A 208 54.05 -37.35 1.70
N ASN A 209 54.09 -38.68 1.66
CA ASN A 209 55.19 -39.46 2.18
C ASN A 209 56.33 -39.49 1.15
N ASN A 210 57.46 -38.88 1.56
CA ASN A 210 58.82 -39.44 1.54
C ASN A 210 59.40 -40.01 0.22
N VAL A 211 60.56 -39.50 -0.24
CA VAL A 211 61.84 -40.23 -0.32
C VAL A 211 62.99 -39.22 -0.48
N GLY A 212 64.01 -39.33 0.37
CA GLY A 212 65.13 -38.41 0.49
C GLY A 212 66.08 -38.36 -0.71
N ARG A 213 66.82 -37.25 -0.80
CA ARG A 213 67.97 -37.10 -1.69
C ARG A 213 69.18 -36.56 -0.93
N VAL A 214 70.00 -37.55 -0.54
CA VAL A 214 71.45 -37.58 -0.32
C VAL A 214 72.23 -36.28 -0.55
N LEU A 215 72.90 -35.83 0.51
CA LEU A 215 74.05 -34.91 0.49
C LEU A 215 75.15 -35.44 -0.44
N ARG A 216 75.57 -34.63 -1.43
CA ARG A 216 76.91 -34.75 -2.04
C ARG A 216 77.73 -33.51 -1.70
N LYS A 217 78.77 -33.76 -0.92
CA LYS A 217 79.98 -32.92 -0.80
C LYS A 217 80.61 -32.76 -2.19
N GLN A 218 81.13 -31.58 -2.49
CA GLN A 218 82.23 -31.42 -3.45
C GLN A 218 83.43 -30.74 -2.78
N PRO A 219 84.66 -31.09 -3.19
CA PRO A 219 85.90 -30.64 -2.57
C PRO A 219 86.49 -29.40 -3.26
N HIS A 220 87.48 -28.84 -2.57
CA HIS A 220 88.43 -27.80 -2.97
C HIS A 220 88.90 -27.82 -4.43
N SER A 221 89.00 -26.61 -4.98
CA SER A 221 90.23 -26.06 -5.59
C SER A 221 90.11 -24.54 -5.63
#